data_AF-X0V3A5-F1
#
_entry.id   AF-X0V3A5-F1
#
_cell.length_a   1.000
_cell.length_b   1.000
_cell.length_c   1.000
_cell.angle_alpha   90.00
_cell.angle_beta   90.00
_cell.angle_gamma   90.00
#
_symmetry.space_group_name_H-M   'P 1'
#
loop_
_entity.id
_entity.type
_entity.pdbx_description
1 polymer ?
#
loop_
_entity_poly.entity_id
_entity_poly.type
_entity_poly.pdbx_seq_one_letter_code
_entity_poly.pdbx_strand_id
1 'polypeptide(L)'
;TIEFTANGTANDRLAVQNVGTGAGEIGVSGSDVTYEGTTIGTWAGGTDGSTPLVITLNGNSTPTSAQALLRNITYENVSENPSTSARTVQYTLTDGDGGTSNQPTVTVNVTPVNDAPVIGSVDGGSLTFTEGDAATVIDADGTVTDVDSADLDTGTLTIEFTANGTANDRLAVQNVGTGAGEIGVSGSDVTYEGTTIGTWAGGTDGSTPLVITLNGNSTPTSAQALLRNITYENVSENPSTSARTVQYTLTDGDGGTSNQPTVTVNVTPVNDA
;
A
#
# COMPACT_ATOMS: atom_id res chain seq x y z
N THR A 1 12.33 14.48 -29.96
CA THR A 1 11.37 13.51 -29.39
C THR A 1 12.08 12.58 -28.44
N ILE A 2 11.47 12.30 -27.29
CA ILE A 2 11.91 11.31 -26.32
C ILE A 2 10.72 10.40 -26.04
N GLU A 3 10.89 9.09 -26.17
CA GLU A 3 9.77 8.13 -26.07
C GLU A 3 10.18 6.81 -25.44
N PHE A 4 9.22 6.09 -24.86
CA PHE A 4 9.41 4.71 -24.45
C PHE A 4 9.24 3.80 -25.66
N THR A 5 10.27 3.02 -25.97
CA THR A 5 10.26 2.01 -27.05
C THR A 5 10.03 0.60 -26.53
N ALA A 6 10.14 0.40 -25.21
CA ALA A 6 9.78 -0.84 -24.54
C ALA A 6 9.26 -0.57 -23.13
N ASN A 7 8.22 -1.34 -22.76
CA ASN A 7 7.64 -1.45 -21.41
C ASN A 7 7.10 -0.15 -20.78
N GLY A 8 6.96 0.95 -21.53
CA GLY A 8 6.28 2.15 -21.02
C GLY A 8 4.85 1.84 -20.56
N THR A 9 4.43 2.42 -19.43
CA THR A 9 3.13 2.22 -18.77
C THR A 9 2.39 3.53 -18.58
N ALA A 10 1.09 3.46 -18.29
CA ALA A 10 0.26 4.64 -18.02
C ALA A 10 0.75 5.49 -16.83
N ASN A 11 1.65 4.98 -15.99
CA ASN A 11 2.20 5.66 -14.81
C ASN A 11 3.60 6.24 -15.04
N ASP A 12 4.21 6.02 -16.21
CA ASP A 12 5.53 6.58 -16.53
C ASP A 12 5.42 7.99 -17.08
N ARG A 13 6.31 8.89 -16.69
CA ARG A 13 6.34 10.29 -17.14
C ARG A 13 7.74 10.66 -17.62
N LEU A 14 7.79 11.50 -18.65
CA LEU A 14 9.01 12.16 -19.11
C LEU A 14 8.77 13.66 -19.08
N ALA A 15 9.67 14.42 -18.47
CA ALA A 15 9.52 15.86 -18.35
C ALA A 15 10.83 16.61 -18.58
N VAL A 16 10.74 17.93 -18.75
CA VAL A 16 11.89 18.83 -18.72
C VAL A 16 12.03 19.39 -17.30
N GLN A 17 13.17 19.18 -16.67
CA GLN A 17 13.48 19.76 -15.38
C GLN A 17 13.64 21.28 -15.50
N ASN A 18 12.92 22.02 -14.66
CA ASN A 18 13.13 23.45 -14.47
C ASN A 18 14.21 23.65 -13.41
N VAL A 19 15.41 24.04 -13.83
CA VAL A 19 16.53 24.35 -12.92
C VAL A 19 16.78 25.85 -12.77
N GLY A 20 16.08 26.70 -13.53
CA GLY A 20 16.11 28.16 -13.42
C GLY A 20 16.38 28.87 -14.74
N THR A 21 16.75 30.15 -14.66
CA THR A 21 17.03 31.01 -15.82
C THR A 21 18.43 31.62 -15.79
N GLY A 22 19.29 31.17 -14.89
CA GLY A 22 20.69 31.57 -14.77
C GLY A 22 21.59 31.00 -15.87
N ALA A 23 22.88 31.31 -15.79
CA ALA A 23 23.87 30.85 -16.77
C ALA A 23 23.94 29.31 -16.82
N GLY A 24 23.85 28.72 -18.00
CA GLY A 24 23.81 27.27 -18.19
C GLY A 24 22.50 26.56 -17.80
N GLU A 25 21.49 27.26 -17.27
CA GLU A 25 20.28 26.65 -16.72
C GLU A 25 19.19 26.45 -17.79
N ILE A 26 18.44 25.35 -17.66
CA ILE A 26 17.20 25.10 -18.37
C ILE A 26 16.02 25.55 -17.51
N GLY A 27 15.13 26.33 -18.10
CA GLY A 27 13.92 26.80 -17.45
C GLY A 27 12.66 26.29 -18.14
N VAL A 28 11.57 26.18 -17.38
CA VAL A 28 10.24 25.88 -17.92
C VAL A 28 9.24 26.92 -17.41
N SER A 29 8.46 27.50 -18.31
CA SER A 29 7.38 28.44 -17.99
C SER A 29 6.17 28.15 -18.88
N GLY A 30 5.12 27.55 -18.31
CA GLY A 30 4.03 26.99 -19.11
C GLY A 30 4.56 25.94 -20.08
N SER A 31 4.30 26.10 -21.38
CA SER A 31 4.82 25.25 -22.43
C SER A 31 6.22 25.64 -22.91
N ASP A 32 6.76 26.78 -22.48
CA ASP A 32 8.05 27.29 -22.98
C ASP A 32 9.21 26.61 -22.27
N VAL A 33 10.25 26.30 -23.04
CA VAL A 33 11.56 25.83 -22.56
C VAL A 33 12.58 26.92 -22.82
N THR A 34 13.31 27.33 -21.79
CA THR A 34 14.34 28.37 -21.87
C THR A 34 15.73 27.82 -21.59
N TYR A 35 16.75 28.46 -22.15
CA TYR A 35 18.15 28.30 -21.76
C TYR A 35 18.72 29.70 -21.43
N GLU A 36 19.26 29.89 -20.23
CA GLU A 36 19.76 31.21 -19.78
C GLU A 36 18.69 32.32 -19.87
N GLY A 37 17.43 31.95 -19.60
CA GLY A 37 16.27 32.85 -19.69
C GLY A 37 15.79 33.15 -21.11
N THR A 38 16.46 32.64 -22.15
CA THR A 38 16.03 32.78 -23.55
C THR A 38 15.19 31.58 -23.98
N THR A 39 13.98 31.79 -24.49
CA THR A 39 13.14 30.69 -25.01
C THR A 39 13.78 30.02 -26.22
N ILE A 40 14.09 28.73 -26.09
CA ILE A 40 14.71 27.89 -27.12
C ILE A 40 13.72 26.91 -27.77
N GLY A 41 12.50 26.80 -27.25
CA GLY A 41 11.48 25.92 -27.79
C GLY A 41 10.24 25.83 -26.91
N THR A 42 9.36 24.91 -27.28
CA THR A 42 8.17 24.52 -26.49
C THR A 42 8.15 23.02 -26.26
N TRP A 43 7.53 22.55 -25.19
CA TRP A 43 7.39 21.13 -24.88
C TRP A 43 5.91 20.69 -24.83
N ALA A 44 5.67 19.42 -25.15
CA ALA A 44 4.37 18.76 -25.05
C ALA A 44 4.53 17.24 -24.85
N GLY A 45 3.49 16.58 -24.33
CA GLY A 45 3.48 15.13 -24.12
C GLY A 45 4.32 14.68 -22.92
N GLY A 46 4.80 13.44 -22.95
CA GLY A 46 5.51 12.82 -21.82
C GLY A 46 4.60 12.49 -20.63
N THR A 47 3.28 12.50 -20.86
CA THR A 47 2.24 12.34 -19.82
C THR A 47 1.93 10.89 -19.48
N ASP A 48 2.48 9.93 -20.22
CA ASP A 48 2.32 8.50 -20.01
C ASP A 48 3.41 7.75 -20.82
N GLY A 49 3.46 6.43 -20.65
CA GLY A 49 4.40 5.56 -21.33
C GLY A 49 4.17 5.37 -22.83
N SER A 50 3.12 5.95 -23.41
CA SER A 50 2.76 5.86 -24.83
C SER A 50 2.78 7.21 -25.56
N THR A 51 2.73 8.32 -24.82
CA THR A 51 2.74 9.69 -25.34
C THR A 51 4.16 10.26 -25.27
N PRO A 52 4.87 10.41 -26.41
CA PRO A 52 6.24 10.92 -26.42
C PRO A 52 6.36 12.33 -25.81
N LEU A 53 7.47 12.60 -25.14
CA LEU A 53 7.87 13.97 -24.82
C LEU A 53 8.47 14.61 -26.08
N VAL A 54 7.79 15.63 -26.59
CA VAL A 54 8.21 16.36 -27.79
C VAL A 54 8.63 17.76 -27.37
N ILE A 55 9.89 18.12 -27.65
CA ILE A 55 10.37 19.49 -27.58
C ILE A 55 10.54 20.00 -29.00
N THR A 56 9.78 21.03 -29.36
CA THR A 56 9.90 21.75 -30.62
C THR A 56 10.84 22.93 -30.44
N LEU A 57 12.08 22.78 -30.91
CA LEU A 57 13.11 23.81 -30.85
C LEU A 57 12.80 24.95 -31.83
N ASN A 58 13.22 26.17 -31.49
CA ASN A 58 13.11 27.36 -32.33
C ASN A 58 14.50 27.86 -32.77
N GLY A 59 14.53 28.98 -33.51
CA GLY A 59 15.78 29.56 -34.04
C GLY A 59 16.79 30.07 -33.00
N ASN A 60 16.43 30.15 -31.71
CA ASN A 60 17.37 30.48 -30.63
C ASN A 60 18.12 29.25 -30.12
N SER A 61 17.69 28.04 -30.47
CA SER A 61 18.36 26.82 -30.02
C SER A 61 19.74 26.68 -30.67
N THR A 62 20.74 26.46 -29.82
CA THR A 62 22.12 26.16 -30.20
C THR A 62 22.50 24.74 -29.75
N PRO A 63 23.58 24.13 -30.29
CA PRO A 63 24.09 22.85 -29.82
C PRO A 63 24.33 22.81 -28.30
N THR A 64 24.82 23.91 -27.71
CA THR A 64 25.01 24.03 -26.25
C THR A 64 23.68 23.94 -25.50
N SER A 65 22.67 24.71 -25.93
CA SER A 65 21.35 24.69 -25.30
C SER A 65 20.63 23.35 -25.47
N ALA A 66 20.79 22.68 -26.62
CA ALA A 66 20.20 21.36 -26.87
C ALA A 66 20.86 20.28 -26.00
N GLN A 67 22.18 20.36 -25.79
CA GLN A 67 22.87 19.48 -24.84
C GLN A 67 22.46 19.74 -23.39
N ALA A 68 22.30 21.01 -23.00
CA ALA A 68 21.80 21.36 -21.67
C ALA A 68 20.38 20.82 -21.46
N LEU A 69 19.49 20.98 -22.44
CA LEU A 69 18.13 20.43 -22.42
C LEU A 69 18.13 18.91 -22.28
N LEU A 70 18.94 18.20 -23.08
CA LEU A 70 19.02 16.75 -23.03
C LEU A 70 19.46 16.23 -21.65
N ARG A 71 20.35 16.96 -20.96
CA ARG A 71 20.78 16.64 -19.59
C ARG A 71 19.72 16.93 -18.52
N ASN A 72 18.67 17.66 -18.86
CA ASN A 72 17.57 18.03 -17.97
C ASN A 72 16.26 17.29 -18.32
N ILE A 73 16.33 16.17 -19.05
CA ILE A 73 15.18 15.28 -19.22
C ILE A 73 15.08 14.38 -17.99
N THR A 74 13.90 14.38 -17.36
CA THR A 74 13.62 13.59 -16.16
C THR A 74 12.64 12.47 -16.44
N TYR A 75 12.66 11.47 -15.57
CA TYR A 75 11.72 10.38 -15.51
C TYR A 75 11.06 10.37 -14.13
N GLU A 76 9.77 10.07 -14.10
CA GLU A 76 8.98 9.84 -12.89
C GLU A 76 8.05 8.65 -13.12
N ASN A 77 7.81 7.85 -12.09
CA ASN A 77 6.73 6.87 -12.06
C ASN A 77 5.76 7.25 -10.94
N VAL A 78 4.48 7.34 -11.26
CA VAL A 78 3.43 7.78 -10.32
C VAL A 78 2.63 6.62 -9.70
N SER A 79 3.11 5.39 -9.83
CA SER A 79 2.50 4.18 -9.29
C SER A 79 3.07 3.86 -7.92
N GLU A 80 2.23 3.56 -6.94
CA GLU A 80 2.66 2.96 -5.65
C GLU A 80 3.13 1.51 -5.87
N ASN A 81 2.53 0.77 -6.81
CA ASN A 81 3.00 -0.55 -7.26
C ASN A 81 3.58 -0.48 -8.69
N PRO A 82 4.82 -0.03 -8.90
CA PRO A 82 5.40 0.08 -10.24
C PRO A 82 5.85 -1.29 -10.77
N SER A 83 5.60 -1.56 -12.05
CA SER A 83 6.13 -2.77 -12.70
C SER A 83 7.66 -2.79 -12.67
N THR A 84 8.25 -3.93 -12.33
CA THR A 84 9.71 -4.17 -12.33
C THR A 84 10.35 -4.32 -13.71
N SER A 85 9.55 -4.42 -14.79
CA SER A 85 10.10 -4.54 -16.15
C SER A 85 10.89 -3.30 -16.58
N ALA A 86 12.14 -3.47 -16.97
CA ALA A 86 12.99 -2.35 -17.38
C ALA A 86 12.40 -1.57 -18.57
N ARG A 87 12.37 -0.24 -18.47
CA ARG A 87 11.92 0.65 -19.56
C ARG A 87 13.07 0.94 -20.51
N THR A 88 12.77 1.11 -21.80
CA THR A 88 13.75 1.62 -22.77
C THR A 88 13.28 2.96 -23.32
N VAL A 89 14.00 4.03 -22.98
CA VAL A 89 13.73 5.39 -23.45
C VAL A 89 14.66 5.71 -24.62
N GLN A 90 14.10 6.09 -25.77
CA GLN A 90 14.86 6.47 -26.96
C GLN A 90 14.81 7.99 -27.18
N TYR A 91 15.91 8.56 -27.65
CA TYR A 91 16.03 9.97 -27.99
C TYR A 91 16.21 10.15 -29.50
N THR A 92 15.46 11.07 -30.09
CA THR A 92 15.60 11.48 -31.49
C THR A 92 15.64 13.01 -31.57
N LEU A 93 16.68 13.55 -32.21
CA LEU A 93 16.82 14.98 -32.49
C LEU A 93 16.87 15.20 -34.01
N THR A 94 16.04 16.12 -34.50
CA THR A 94 16.13 16.66 -35.87
C THR A 94 16.70 18.08 -35.81
N ASP A 95 17.58 18.43 -36.74
CA ASP A 95 18.21 19.77 -36.77
C ASP A 95 17.36 20.84 -37.47
N GLY A 96 16.27 20.45 -38.13
CA GLY A 96 15.42 21.36 -38.90
C GLY A 96 15.90 21.62 -40.33
N ASP A 97 17.12 21.22 -40.66
CA ASP A 97 17.74 21.31 -41.99
C ASP A 97 17.70 19.97 -42.74
N GLY A 98 16.94 19.00 -42.22
CA GLY A 98 16.73 17.68 -42.80
C GLY A 98 17.62 16.57 -42.21
N GLY A 99 18.48 16.89 -41.25
CA GLY A 99 19.26 15.93 -40.49
C GLY A 99 18.48 15.30 -39.34
N THR A 100 18.78 14.04 -39.04
CA THR A 100 18.28 13.31 -37.86
C THR A 100 19.46 12.65 -37.17
N SER A 101 19.51 12.71 -35.84
CA SER A 101 20.55 12.07 -35.04
C SER A 101 20.49 10.55 -35.14
N ASN A 102 21.54 9.87 -34.64
CA ASN A 102 21.36 8.50 -34.18
C ASN A 102 20.33 8.46 -33.03
N GLN A 103 19.80 7.27 -32.72
CA GLN A 103 18.73 7.09 -31.75
C GLN A 103 19.23 6.34 -30.49
N PRO A 104 20.00 7.00 -29.60
CA PRO A 104 20.49 6.36 -28.40
C PRO A 104 19.33 6.01 -27.47
N THR A 105 19.51 4.93 -26.71
CA THR A 105 18.55 4.46 -25.71
C THR A 105 19.13 4.52 -24.31
N VAL A 106 18.28 4.80 -23.34
CA VAL A 106 18.55 4.72 -21.90
C VAL A 106 17.64 3.65 -21.31
N THR A 107 18.22 2.75 -20.53
CA THR A 107 17.44 1.79 -19.74
C THR A 107 17.10 2.42 -18.39
N VAL A 108 15.82 2.42 -18.04
CA VAL A 108 15.35 2.83 -16.70
C VAL A 108 14.92 1.57 -15.95
N ASN A 109 15.61 1.28 -14.85
CA ASN A 109 15.23 0.22 -13.93
C ASN A 109 14.44 0.84 -12.78
N VAL A 110 13.26 0.30 -12.49
CA VAL A 110 12.42 0.72 -11.37
C VAL A 110 12.48 -0.36 -10.31
N THR A 111 12.85 0.02 -9.10
CA THR A 111 12.80 -0.85 -7.93
C THR A 111 11.57 -0.45 -7.11
N PRO A 112 10.54 -1.30 -7.01
CA PRO A 112 9.41 -1.03 -6.13
C PRO A 112 9.87 -1.01 -4.68
N VAL A 113 9.16 -0.25 -3.86
CA VAL A 113 9.32 -0.22 -2.41
C VAL A 113 8.01 -0.74 -1.83
N ASN A 114 8.11 -1.63 -0.85
CA ASN A 114 6.94 -2.21 -0.21
C ASN A 114 6.11 -1.14 0.52
N ASP A 115 4.81 -1.07 0.23
CA ASP A 115 3.85 -0.31 1.02
C ASP A 115 3.29 -1.16 2.16
N ALA A 116 3.07 -0.56 3.32
CA ALA A 116 2.51 -1.29 4.45
C ALA A 116 0.99 -1.49 4.28
N PRO A 117 0.42 -2.62 4.76
CA PRO A 117 -1.01 -2.81 4.76
C PRO A 117 -1.68 -1.78 5.67
N VAL A 118 -2.91 -1.39 5.36
CA VAL A 118 -3.70 -0.46 6.18
C VAL A 118 -4.92 -1.17 6.73
N ILE A 119 -5.11 -1.07 8.05
CA ILE A 119 -6.34 -1.47 8.73
C ILE A 119 -7.18 -0.22 8.97
N GLY A 120 -8.35 -0.15 8.33
CA GLY A 120 -9.27 0.99 8.40
C GLY A 120 -10.59 0.64 9.08
N SER A 121 -11.40 1.66 9.40
CA SER A 121 -12.74 1.52 10.01
C SER A 121 -12.79 0.89 11.42
N VAL A 122 -11.63 0.62 12.02
CA VAL A 122 -11.48 0.11 13.40
C VAL A 122 -11.29 1.24 14.43
N ASP A 123 -11.01 2.46 13.97
CA ASP A 123 -10.66 3.62 14.81
C ASP A 123 -11.85 4.16 15.60
N GLY A 124 -11.94 3.76 16.87
CA GLY A 124 -12.91 4.30 17.84
C GLY A 124 -14.17 3.46 18.04
N GLY A 125 -14.21 2.25 17.47
CA GLY A 125 -15.20 1.25 17.82
C GLY A 125 -15.15 0.92 19.32
N SER A 126 -16.30 0.66 19.91
CA SER A 126 -16.37 0.10 21.25
C SER A 126 -17.27 -1.13 21.24
N LEU A 127 -16.76 -2.26 21.74
CA LEU A 127 -17.59 -3.40 22.07
C LEU A 127 -18.12 -3.22 23.50
N THR A 128 -19.42 -3.43 23.68
CA THR A 128 -20.00 -3.66 25.02
C THR A 128 -20.24 -5.14 25.17
N PHE A 129 -19.66 -5.72 26.22
CA PHE A 129 -19.82 -7.14 26.57
C PHE A 129 -20.48 -7.23 27.94
N THR A 130 -21.55 -8.02 28.06
CA THR A 130 -22.19 -8.29 29.35
C THR A 130 -21.66 -9.60 29.88
N GLU A 131 -21.44 -9.68 31.19
CA GLU A 131 -21.09 -10.93 31.84
C GLU A 131 -22.07 -12.07 31.48
N GLY A 132 -21.51 -13.22 31.13
CA GLY A 132 -22.27 -14.39 30.67
C GLY A 132 -22.69 -14.37 29.19
N ASP A 133 -22.38 -13.29 28.45
CA ASP A 133 -22.56 -13.27 27.00
C ASP A 133 -21.67 -14.33 26.33
N ALA A 134 -22.16 -14.87 25.22
CA ALA A 134 -21.32 -15.70 24.35
C ALA A 134 -20.21 -14.84 23.72
N ALA A 135 -19.16 -15.50 23.23
CA ALA A 135 -18.09 -14.86 22.48
C ALA A 135 -18.66 -13.93 21.38
N THR A 136 -18.29 -12.65 21.43
CA THR A 136 -18.89 -11.60 20.62
C THR A 136 -17.85 -10.95 19.71
N VAL A 137 -18.20 -10.71 18.45
CA VAL A 137 -17.31 -10.07 17.47
C VAL A 137 -16.93 -8.67 17.94
N ILE A 138 -15.63 -8.35 17.88
CA ILE A 138 -15.08 -7.07 18.37
C ILE A 138 -15.35 -5.94 17.37
N ASP A 139 -15.13 -6.20 16.08
CA ASP A 139 -15.35 -5.25 15.00
C ASP A 139 -15.83 -6.00 13.75
N ALA A 140 -17.04 -5.69 13.28
CA ALA A 140 -17.64 -6.33 12.12
C ALA A 140 -17.45 -5.53 10.81
N ASP A 141 -16.94 -4.29 10.91
CA ASP A 141 -16.88 -3.33 9.80
C ASP A 141 -15.44 -3.01 9.36
N GLY A 142 -14.44 -3.39 10.15
CA GLY A 142 -13.02 -3.18 9.86
C GLY A 142 -12.61 -3.58 8.44
N THR A 143 -11.72 -2.81 7.83
CA THR A 143 -11.25 -2.99 6.44
C THR A 143 -9.76 -3.26 6.39
N VAL A 144 -9.32 -4.05 5.40
CA VAL A 144 -7.89 -4.29 5.13
C VAL A 144 -7.61 -3.93 3.67
N THR A 145 -6.60 -3.10 3.45
CA THR A 145 -6.12 -2.74 2.10
C THR A 145 -4.61 -2.84 2.03
N ASP A 146 -4.11 -3.28 0.89
CA ASP A 146 -2.69 -3.31 0.56
C ASP A 146 -2.59 -3.01 -0.94
N VAL A 147 -1.69 -2.10 -1.33
CA VAL A 147 -1.66 -1.53 -2.69
C VAL A 147 -0.72 -2.30 -3.62
N ASP A 148 0.26 -2.98 -3.06
CA ASP A 148 1.31 -3.67 -3.80
C ASP A 148 1.43 -5.16 -3.49
N SER A 149 0.91 -5.64 -2.36
CA SER A 149 0.84 -7.08 -2.04
C SER A 149 -0.49 -7.72 -2.47
N ALA A 150 -0.41 -8.69 -3.38
CA ALA A 150 -1.56 -9.47 -3.85
C ALA A 150 -1.99 -10.55 -2.84
N ASP A 151 -1.03 -11.05 -2.07
CA ASP A 151 -1.20 -11.98 -0.96
C ASP A 151 -0.38 -11.49 0.25
N LEU A 152 -0.58 -12.12 1.40
CA LEU A 152 0.06 -11.77 2.67
C LEU A 152 0.89 -12.95 3.19
N ASP A 153 1.54 -13.72 2.31
CA ASP A 153 2.30 -14.92 2.68
C ASP A 153 3.36 -14.59 3.71
N THR A 154 3.52 -15.46 4.73
CA THR A 154 4.44 -15.26 5.86
C THR A 154 4.13 -14.08 6.78
N GLY A 155 3.13 -13.26 6.44
CA GLY A 155 2.58 -12.22 7.29
C GLY A 155 1.85 -12.77 8.52
N THR A 156 1.47 -11.87 9.43
CA THR A 156 0.67 -12.23 10.62
C THR A 156 -0.42 -11.20 10.88
N LEU A 157 -1.60 -11.68 11.31
CA LEU A 157 -2.59 -10.86 11.99
C LEU A 157 -2.49 -11.14 13.49
N THR A 158 -2.07 -10.15 14.26
CA THR A 158 -1.92 -10.23 15.72
C THR A 158 -2.98 -9.36 16.39
N ILE A 159 -3.68 -9.94 17.38
CA ILE A 159 -4.66 -9.24 18.21
C ILE A 159 -4.23 -9.40 19.67
N GLU A 160 -4.06 -8.29 20.37
CA GLU A 160 -3.58 -8.29 21.75
C GLU A 160 -4.28 -7.25 22.62
N PHE A 161 -4.24 -7.46 23.94
CA PHE A 161 -4.65 -6.44 24.90
C PHE A 161 -3.45 -5.56 25.27
N THR A 162 -3.47 -4.30 24.85
CA THR A 162 -2.44 -3.32 25.23
C THR A 162 -2.74 -2.63 26.56
N ALA A 163 -3.98 -2.75 27.06
CA ALA A 163 -4.36 -2.31 28.39
C ALA A 163 -5.44 -3.18 29.02
N ASN A 164 -5.31 -3.42 30.33
CA ASN A 164 -6.31 -4.03 31.22
C ASN A 164 -6.83 -5.42 30.82
N GLY A 165 -6.12 -6.17 29.97
CA GLY A 165 -6.35 -7.60 29.78
C GLY A 165 -6.15 -8.37 31.10
N THR A 166 -6.97 -9.39 31.32
CA THR A 166 -7.01 -10.21 32.54
C THR A 166 -6.90 -11.70 32.20
N ALA A 167 -6.56 -12.54 33.19
CA ALA A 167 -6.47 -13.98 32.99
C ALA A 167 -7.77 -14.67 32.51
N ASN A 168 -8.91 -13.97 32.61
CA ASN A 168 -10.23 -14.47 32.20
C ASN A 168 -10.69 -13.92 30.84
N ASP A 169 -9.93 -13.04 30.20
CA ASP A 169 -10.23 -12.54 28.86
C ASP A 169 -9.78 -13.54 27.79
N ARG A 170 -10.54 -13.72 26.73
CA ARG A 170 -10.22 -14.59 25.59
C ARG A 170 -10.38 -13.84 24.28
N LEU A 171 -9.48 -14.12 23.34
CA LEU A 171 -9.57 -13.71 21.94
C LEU A 171 -9.61 -14.97 21.09
N ALA A 172 -10.53 -15.03 20.14
CA ALA A 172 -10.67 -16.21 19.26
C ALA A 172 -11.09 -15.82 17.85
N VAL A 173 -10.90 -16.75 16.91
CA VAL A 173 -11.46 -16.68 15.57
C VAL A 173 -12.83 -17.36 15.57
N GLN A 174 -13.86 -16.63 15.15
CA GLN A 174 -15.20 -17.18 14.99
C GLN A 174 -15.23 -18.14 13.79
N ASN A 175 -15.72 -19.36 14.03
CA ASN A 175 -15.97 -20.33 12.98
C ASN A 175 -17.40 -20.14 12.42
N VAL A 176 -17.51 -19.46 11.28
CA VAL A 176 -18.79 -19.28 10.57
C VAL A 176 -19.10 -20.46 9.67
N GLY A 177 -18.12 -20.92 8.89
CA GLY A 177 -18.30 -22.00 7.94
C GLY A 177 -17.27 -21.98 6.82
N THR A 178 -17.59 -22.65 5.72
CA THR A 178 -16.72 -22.76 4.53
C THR A 178 -17.41 -22.28 3.26
N GLY A 179 -18.54 -21.59 3.38
CA GLY A 179 -19.26 -20.97 2.28
C GLY A 179 -18.58 -19.72 1.74
N ALA A 180 -19.15 -19.14 0.69
CA ALA A 180 -18.62 -17.91 0.08
C ALA A 180 -18.60 -16.75 1.09
N GLY A 181 -17.47 -16.05 1.19
CA GLY A 181 -17.19 -15.01 2.16
C GLY A 181 -17.01 -15.45 3.61
N GLU A 182 -17.12 -16.74 3.95
CA GLU A 182 -17.09 -17.21 5.33
C GLU A 182 -15.69 -17.54 5.83
N ILE A 183 -15.44 -17.23 7.10
CA ILE A 183 -14.27 -17.69 7.85
C ILE A 183 -14.60 -18.99 8.57
N GLY A 184 -13.72 -19.98 8.43
CA GLY A 184 -13.85 -21.27 9.08
C GLY A 184 -12.63 -21.61 9.94
N VAL A 185 -12.82 -22.42 10.98
CA VAL A 185 -11.74 -22.94 11.83
C VAL A 185 -11.83 -24.46 11.91
N SER A 186 -10.72 -25.15 11.63
CA SER A 186 -10.60 -26.61 11.73
C SER A 186 -9.27 -26.98 12.41
N GLY A 187 -9.33 -27.35 13.69
CA GLY A 187 -8.11 -27.49 14.49
C GLY A 187 -7.40 -26.15 14.61
N SER A 188 -6.12 -26.09 14.22
CA SER A 188 -5.34 -24.85 14.15
C SER A 188 -5.56 -24.07 12.86
N ASP A 189 -6.20 -24.64 11.86
CA ASP A 189 -6.31 -24.02 10.53
C ASP A 189 -7.42 -22.99 10.49
N VAL A 190 -7.13 -21.85 9.89
CA VAL A 190 -8.08 -20.79 9.55
C VAL A 190 -8.32 -20.84 8.05
N THR A 191 -9.58 -20.84 7.64
CA THR A 191 -10.00 -20.91 6.23
C THR A 191 -10.85 -19.72 5.83
N TYR A 192 -10.79 -19.36 4.56
CA TYR A 192 -11.72 -18.45 3.89
C TYR A 192 -12.31 -19.17 2.68
N GLU A 193 -13.64 -19.27 2.62
CA GLU A 193 -14.34 -20.03 1.56
C GLU A 193 -13.87 -21.50 1.45
N GLY A 194 -13.47 -22.08 2.59
CA GLY A 194 -12.93 -23.45 2.67
C GLY A 194 -11.47 -23.60 2.24
N THR A 195 -10.79 -22.52 1.81
CA THR A 195 -9.35 -22.53 1.53
C THR A 195 -8.56 -22.09 2.75
N THR A 196 -7.55 -22.87 3.18
CA THR A 196 -6.70 -22.50 4.32
C THR A 196 -5.86 -21.27 3.99
N ILE A 197 -6.05 -20.20 4.76
CA ILE A 197 -5.35 -18.91 4.65
C ILE A 197 -4.30 -18.70 5.74
N GLY A 198 -4.29 -19.55 6.78
CA GLY A 198 -3.34 -19.44 7.87
C GLY A 198 -3.60 -20.43 9.00
N THR A 199 -2.84 -20.27 10.08
CA THR A 199 -3.01 -21.01 11.33
C THR A 199 -3.05 -20.07 12.53
N TRP A 200 -3.87 -20.37 13.52
CA TRP A 200 -4.02 -19.54 14.72
C TRP A 200 -3.35 -20.17 15.95
N ALA A 201 -2.89 -19.32 16.87
CA ALA A 201 -2.38 -19.69 18.18
C ALA A 201 -2.63 -18.58 19.21
N GLY A 202 -2.65 -18.94 20.50
CA GLY A 202 -2.78 -17.96 21.60
C GLY A 202 -4.22 -17.49 21.83
N GLY A 203 -4.38 -16.25 22.32
CA GLY A 203 -5.68 -15.68 22.68
C GLY A 203 -6.32 -16.30 23.94
N THR A 204 -5.55 -17.09 24.70
CA THR A 204 -6.04 -17.91 25.81
C THR A 204 -6.18 -17.14 27.13
N ASP A 205 -5.65 -15.92 27.20
CA ASP A 205 -5.75 -15.02 28.35
C ASP A 205 -5.47 -13.58 27.89
N GLY A 206 -5.65 -12.62 28.80
CA GLY A 206 -5.43 -11.21 28.53
C GLY A 206 -3.96 -10.78 28.37
N SER A 207 -3.00 -11.71 28.42
CA SER A 207 -1.57 -11.47 28.23
C SER A 207 -0.96 -12.22 27.05
N THR A 208 -1.64 -13.22 26.51
CA THR A 208 -1.21 -14.05 25.39
C THR A 208 -1.93 -13.60 24.12
N PRO A 209 -1.26 -12.94 23.16
CA PRO A 209 -1.89 -12.48 21.92
C PRO A 209 -2.53 -13.62 21.14
N LEU A 210 -3.61 -13.33 20.43
CA LEU A 210 -4.10 -14.18 19.35
C LEU A 210 -3.29 -13.86 18.10
N VAL A 211 -2.55 -14.83 17.58
CA VAL A 211 -1.72 -14.67 16.39
C VAL A 211 -2.22 -15.62 15.32
N ILE A 212 -2.52 -15.08 14.14
CA ILE A 212 -2.77 -15.85 12.93
C ILE A 212 -1.57 -15.68 12.01
N THR A 213 -0.84 -16.76 11.77
CA THR A 213 0.22 -16.82 10.75
C THR A 213 -0.42 -17.07 9.39
N LEU A 214 -0.27 -16.12 8.48
CA LEU A 214 -0.86 -16.15 7.15
C LEU A 214 0.01 -16.94 6.18
N ASN A 215 -0.61 -17.49 5.14
CA ASN A 215 0.07 -18.19 4.05
C ASN A 215 -0.26 -17.54 2.69
N GLY A 216 0.35 -18.01 1.61
CA GLY A 216 0.15 -17.47 0.26
C GLY A 216 -1.25 -17.61 -0.36
N ASN A 217 -2.23 -18.16 0.35
CA ASN A 217 -3.65 -18.05 -0.04
C ASN A 217 -4.35 -16.85 0.63
N SER A 218 -3.73 -16.22 1.63
CA SER A 218 -4.28 -15.06 2.30
C SER A 218 -4.12 -13.82 1.43
N THR A 219 -5.22 -13.17 1.09
CA THR A 219 -5.28 -11.89 0.37
C THR A 219 -5.79 -10.78 1.30
N PRO A 220 -5.67 -9.49 0.93
CA PRO A 220 -6.33 -8.42 1.68
C PRO A 220 -7.84 -8.66 1.90
N THR A 221 -8.52 -9.31 0.94
CA THR A 221 -9.96 -9.64 1.07
C THR A 221 -10.22 -10.70 2.14
N SER A 222 -9.44 -11.79 2.17
CA SER A 222 -9.61 -12.83 3.19
C SER A 222 -9.14 -12.37 4.57
N ALA A 223 -8.08 -11.54 4.64
CA ALA A 223 -7.62 -10.93 5.88
C ALA A 223 -8.67 -9.95 6.45
N GLN A 224 -9.37 -9.20 5.60
CA GLN A 224 -10.51 -8.38 6.02
C GLN A 224 -11.64 -9.24 6.61
N ALA A 225 -12.01 -10.33 5.96
CA ALA A 225 -13.02 -11.25 6.50
C ALA A 225 -12.57 -11.83 7.85
N LEU A 226 -11.31 -12.26 7.96
CA LEU A 226 -10.74 -12.78 9.21
C LEU A 226 -10.77 -11.74 10.33
N LEU A 227 -10.36 -10.50 10.06
CA LEU A 227 -10.39 -9.40 11.02
C LEU A 227 -11.81 -9.18 11.57
N ARG A 228 -12.82 -9.30 10.70
CA ARG A 228 -14.25 -9.17 11.06
C ARG A 228 -14.82 -10.36 11.83
N ASN A 229 -14.04 -11.42 11.99
CA ASN A 229 -14.43 -12.63 12.71
C ASN A 229 -13.59 -12.84 13.99
N ILE A 230 -12.92 -11.80 14.49
CA ILE A 230 -12.26 -11.84 15.81
C ILE A 230 -13.27 -11.57 16.91
N THR A 231 -13.35 -12.47 17.89
CA THR A 231 -14.29 -12.40 19.01
C THR A 231 -13.58 -12.19 20.34
N TYR A 232 -14.28 -11.52 21.25
CA TYR A 232 -13.95 -11.40 22.66
C TYR A 232 -14.91 -12.22 23.53
N GLU A 233 -14.40 -12.85 24.58
CA GLU A 233 -15.16 -13.48 25.64
C GLU A 233 -14.50 -13.21 26.99
N ASN A 234 -15.28 -13.10 28.06
CA ASN A 234 -14.78 -13.13 29.43
C ASN A 234 -15.40 -14.32 30.18
N VAL A 235 -14.55 -15.17 30.77
CA VAL A 235 -14.99 -16.39 31.47
C VAL A 235 -15.13 -16.23 32.99
N SER A 236 -15.14 -15.00 33.50
CA SER A 236 -15.28 -14.69 34.92
C SER A 236 -16.75 -14.41 35.27
N GLU A 237 -17.24 -14.98 36.38
CA GLU A 237 -18.51 -14.57 37.01
C GLU A 237 -18.36 -13.28 37.85
N ASN A 238 -17.19 -12.64 37.79
CA ASN A 238 -16.91 -11.38 38.48
C ASN A 238 -15.89 -10.60 37.64
N PRO A 239 -16.24 -10.16 36.43
CA PRO A 239 -15.29 -9.52 35.54
C PRO A 239 -14.89 -8.13 36.06
N SER A 240 -13.63 -7.75 35.83
CA SER A 240 -13.18 -6.37 36.04
C SER A 240 -14.00 -5.40 35.18
N THR A 241 -14.30 -4.21 35.70
CA THR A 241 -14.97 -3.13 34.96
C THR A 241 -13.98 -2.22 34.23
N SER A 242 -12.66 -2.39 34.41
CA SER A 242 -11.66 -1.62 33.68
C SER A 242 -11.78 -1.89 32.18
N ALA A 243 -11.91 -0.85 31.36
CA ALA A 243 -12.01 -1.00 29.91
C ALA A 243 -10.73 -1.62 29.33
N ARG A 244 -10.87 -2.62 28.46
CA ARG A 244 -9.75 -3.27 27.77
C ARG A 244 -9.44 -2.49 26.50
N THR A 245 -8.17 -2.34 26.18
CA THR A 245 -7.75 -1.83 24.86
C THR A 245 -7.22 -3.00 24.06
N VAL A 246 -7.91 -3.33 22.97
CA VAL A 246 -7.51 -4.38 22.01
C VAL A 246 -6.84 -3.71 20.83
N GLN A 247 -5.63 -4.13 20.46
CA GLN A 247 -4.91 -3.64 19.28
C GLN A 247 -4.85 -4.73 18.21
N TYR A 248 -5.01 -4.32 16.95
CA TYR A 248 -4.80 -5.16 15.78
C TYR A 248 -3.49 -4.77 15.10
N THR A 249 -2.64 -5.73 14.75
CA THR A 249 -1.44 -5.51 13.95
C THR A 249 -1.42 -6.52 12.80
N LEU A 250 -1.39 -6.03 11.56
CA LEU A 250 -1.17 -6.84 10.37
C LEU A 250 0.22 -6.57 9.78
N THR A 251 0.93 -7.63 9.42
CA THR A 251 2.13 -7.58 8.57
C THR A 251 1.87 -8.31 7.26
N ASP A 252 2.43 -7.80 6.16
CA ASP A 252 2.25 -8.32 4.80
C ASP A 252 3.17 -9.49 4.44
N GLY A 253 4.30 -9.65 5.15
CA GLY A 253 5.33 -10.65 4.83
C GLY A 253 6.42 -10.14 3.89
N ASP A 254 6.20 -8.98 3.25
CA ASP A 254 7.14 -8.29 2.37
C ASP A 254 7.90 -7.15 3.08
N GLY A 255 7.54 -6.86 4.34
CA GLY A 255 8.30 -6.00 5.26
C GLY A 255 7.49 -4.83 5.82
N GLY A 256 6.21 -4.72 5.50
CA GLY A 256 5.30 -3.71 6.02
C GLY A 256 4.58 -4.14 7.29
N THR A 257 4.15 -3.14 8.06
CA THR A 257 3.34 -3.31 9.27
C THR A 257 2.30 -2.20 9.31
N SER A 258 1.05 -2.59 9.59
CA SER A 258 -0.09 -1.67 9.56
C SER A 258 -0.04 -0.53 10.57
N ASN A 259 -1.02 0.38 10.46
CA ASN A 259 -1.25 1.53 11.34
C ASN A 259 -1.69 1.20 12.79
N GLN A 260 -1.83 -0.09 13.13
CA GLN A 260 -2.10 -0.62 14.46
C GLN A 260 -3.31 -0.03 15.22
N PRO A 261 -4.53 -0.04 14.63
CA PRO A 261 -5.71 0.55 15.28
C PRO A 261 -6.13 -0.21 16.54
N THR A 262 -6.90 0.47 17.39
CA THR A 262 -7.36 -0.07 18.68
C THR A 262 -8.87 0.03 18.87
N VAL A 263 -9.45 -0.96 19.54
CA VAL A 263 -10.87 -1.03 19.94
C VAL A 263 -10.96 -1.08 21.47
N THR A 264 -11.92 -0.35 22.04
CA THR A 264 -12.20 -0.44 23.48
C THR A 264 -13.26 -1.50 23.75
N VAL A 265 -12.99 -2.43 24.67
CA VAL A 265 -14.00 -3.39 25.16
C VAL A 265 -14.42 -3.00 26.57
N ASN A 266 -15.70 -2.67 26.72
CA ASN A 266 -16.33 -2.33 27.99
C ASN A 266 -17.10 -3.55 28.51
N VAL A 267 -16.71 -4.04 29.69
CA VAL A 267 -17.38 -5.18 30.33
C VAL A 267 -18.33 -4.71 31.41
N THR A 268 -19.58 -5.14 31.31
CA THR A 268 -20.63 -4.87 32.29
C THR A 268 -20.85 -6.11 33.15
N PRO A 269 -20.44 -6.10 34.43
CA PRO A 269 -20.72 -7.20 35.35
C PRO A 269 -22.22 -7.27 35.66
N VAL A 270 -22.69 -8.48 35.91
CA VAL A 270 -24.05 -8.78 36.37
C VAL A 270 -23.98 -9.04 37.88
N ASN A 271 -24.99 -8.59 38.63
CA ASN A 271 -25.02 -8.81 40.07
C ASN A 271 -25.51 -10.22 40.39
N ASP A 272 -24.64 -11.03 40.97
CA ASP A 272 -24.99 -12.34 41.51
C ASP A 272 -25.93 -12.23 42.73
N ALA A 273 -26.86 -13.18 42.86
CA ALA A 273 -27.88 -13.25 43.92
C ALA A 273 -27.41 -13.99 45.17
#